data_AF-A0A2J6S5I5-F1
#
_entry.id   AF-A0A2J6S5I5-F1
#
_cell.length_a   1.000
_cell.length_b   1.000
_cell.length_c   1.000
_cell.angle_alpha   90.00
_cell.angle_beta   90.00
_cell.angle_gamma   90.00
#
_symmetry.space_group_name_H-M   'P 1'
#
loop_
_entity.id
_entity.type
_entity.pdbx_description
1 polymer ?
#
loop_
_entity_poly.entity_id
_entity_poly.type
_entity_poly.pdbx_seq_one_letter_code
_entity_poly.pdbx_strand_id
1 'polypeptide(L)' 'YGICESTTYCKDNYGVDYAGHCPDAGDSILCCVNPNCYSPYSNAGFCEYTSSPNGFSCSGYCPGPDDYECCV' A
#
# COMPACT_ATOMS: atom_id res chain seq x y z
N TYR A 1 -6.18 -6.72 -5.57
CA TYR A 1 -4.80 -6.47 -5.12
C TYR A 1 -4.87 -5.29 -4.17
N GLY A 2 -4.11 -5.31 -3.07
CA GLY A 2 -4.18 -4.31 -2.00
C GLY A 2 -4.08 -4.96 -0.63
N ILE A 3 -3.99 -4.12 0.41
CA ILE A 3 -3.92 -4.53 1.81
C ILE A 3 -5.11 -3.97 2.59
N CYS A 4 -5.46 -4.60 3.71
CA CYS A 4 -6.43 -4.05 4.63
C CYS A 4 -5.76 -3.04 5.55
N GLU A 5 -6.06 -1.76 5.35
CA GLU A 5 -5.44 -0.66 6.07
C GLU A 5 -6.46 0.44 6.37
N SER A 6 -6.15 1.30 7.32
CA SER A 6 -6.99 2.43 7.68
C SER A 6 -7.22 3.36 6.50
N THR A 7 -8.49 3.73 6.31
CA THR A 7 -8.90 4.72 5.31
C THR A 7 -8.18 6.07 5.48
N THR A 8 -7.76 6.39 6.71
CA THR A 8 -6.92 7.56 7.00
C THR A 8 -5.54 7.40 6.35
N TYR A 9 -4.81 6.32 6.66
CA TYR A 9 -3.50 6.06 6.06
C TYR A 9 -3.60 6.02 4.53
N CYS A 10 -4.60 5.33 3.98
CA CYS A 10 -4.75 5.21 2.54
C CYS A 10 -4.91 6.58 1.87
N LYS A 11 -5.80 7.43 2.39
CA LYS A 11 -6.05 8.78 1.86
C LYS A 11 -4.87 9.72 2.06
N ASP A 12 -4.23 9.69 3.23
CA ASP A 12 -3.07 10.51 3.54
C ASP A 12 -1.88 10.19 2.63
N ASN A 13 -1.82 8.95 2.12
CA ASN A 13 -0.82 8.51 1.15
C ASN A 13 -1.38 8.41 -0.27
N TYR A 14 -2.49 9.08 -0.60
CA TYR A 14 -3.02 9.15 -1.98
C TYR A 14 -3.37 7.78 -2.62
N GLY A 15 -3.57 6.74 -1.81
CA GLY A 15 -4.07 5.45 -2.25
C GLY A 15 -5.57 5.44 -2.52
N VAL A 16 -6.07 4.31 -3.01
CA VAL A 16 -7.49 4.11 -3.33
C VAL A 16 -8.11 3.07 -2.39
N ASP A 17 -9.18 3.45 -1.70
CA ASP A 17 -9.95 2.57 -0.83
C ASP A 17 -11.03 1.80 -1.61
N TYR A 18 -11.14 0.50 -1.35
CA TYR A 18 -12.22 -0.36 -1.83
C TYR A 18 -12.95 -1.05 -0.67
N ALA A 19 -14.26 -0.81 -0.56
CA ALA A 19 -15.11 -1.40 0.47
C ALA A 19 -15.47 -2.86 0.18
N GLY A 20 -15.70 -3.65 1.25
CA GLY A 20 -16.13 -5.05 1.14
C GLY A 20 -15.03 -6.06 0.77
N HIS A 21 -13.77 -5.62 0.72
CA HIS A 21 -12.61 -6.45 0.38
C HIS A 21 -11.77 -6.88 1.60
N CYS A 22 -12.12 -6.40 2.78
CA CYS A 22 -11.48 -6.74 4.05
C CYS A 22 -12.47 -7.50 4.95
N PRO A 23 -12.38 -8.83 5.04
CA PRO A 23 -13.27 -9.60 5.89
C PRO A 23 -13.01 -9.24 7.36
N ASP A 24 -14.10 -9.12 8.12
CA ASP A 24 -14.07 -8.85 9.58
C ASP A 24 -13.44 -7.51 9.99
N ALA A 25 -13.23 -6.60 9.04
CA ALA A 25 -12.71 -5.26 9.29
C ALA A 25 -13.87 -4.25 9.45
N GLY A 26 -13.77 -3.34 10.43
CA GLY A 26 -14.76 -2.27 10.62
C GLY A 26 -14.68 -1.19 9.53
N ASP A 27 -15.66 -0.29 9.49
CA ASP A 27 -15.82 0.73 8.42
C ASP A 27 -14.60 1.65 8.20
N SER A 28 -13.69 1.74 9.18
CA SER A 28 -12.47 2.55 9.09
C SER A 28 -11.26 1.83 8.49
N ILE A 29 -11.36 0.52 8.23
CA ILE A 29 -10.32 -0.31 7.59
C ILE A 29 -10.89 -0.83 6.26
N LEU A 30 -10.35 -0.37 5.15
CA LEU A 30 -10.76 -0.79 3.81
C LEU A 30 -9.56 -1.37 3.05
N CYS A 31 -9.83 -1.96 1.88
CA CYS A 31 -8.75 -2.44 1.02
C CYS A 31 -8.09 -1.21 0.38
N CYS A 32 -6.89 -0.89 0.82
CA CYS A 32 -6.07 0.19 0.29
C CYS A 32 -5.19 -0.32 -0.85
N VAL A 33 -5.19 0.42 -1.95
CA VAL A 33 -4.50 0.06 -3.18
C VAL A 33 -3.58 1.20 -3.61
N ASN A 34 -2.34 0.86 -3.93
CA ASN A 34 -1.30 1.78 -4.43
C ASN A 34 -1.15 3.10 -3.62
N PRO A 35 -1.10 3.07 -2.27
CA PRO A 35 -0.68 4.25 -1.52
C PRO A 35 0.76 4.61 -1.87
N ASN A 36 1.05 5.90 -1.86
CA ASN A 36 2.39 6.43 -2.01
C ASN A 36 3.29 5.93 -0.88
N CYS A 37 4.56 5.77 -1.21
CA CYS A 37 5.60 5.47 -0.27
C CYS A 37 6.86 6.30 -0.60
N TYR A 38 7.70 6.46 0.42
CA TYR A 38 8.92 7.25 0.34
C TYR A 38 10.08 6.37 0.79
N SER A 39 11.00 6.09 -0.13
CA SER A 39 12.20 5.29 0.14
C SER A 39 13.45 6.20 0.14
N PRO A 40 14.58 5.77 0.73
CA PRO A 40 15.83 6.54 0.68
C PRO A 40 16.38 6.68 -0.75
N TYR A 41 15.87 5.89 -1.70
CA TYR A 41 16.29 5.91 -3.10
C TYR A 41 15.41 6.83 -3.98
N SER A 42 14.14 7.01 -3.61
CA SER A 42 13.21 7.90 -4.33
C SER A 42 12.16 8.49 -3.38
N ASN A 43 11.89 9.78 -3.56
CA ASN A 43 10.80 10.49 -2.88
C ASN A 43 9.43 10.28 -3.55
N ALA A 44 9.34 9.38 -4.53
CA ALA A 44 8.10 9.03 -5.18
C ALA A 44 8.12 7.52 -5.51
N GLY A 45 7.24 6.77 -4.86
CA GLY A 45 6.98 5.37 -5.14
C GLY A 45 5.56 5.00 -4.75
N PHE A 46 5.15 3.78 -5.10
CA PHE A 46 3.86 3.21 -4.72
C PHE A 46 4.04 1.87 -4.04
N CYS A 47 3.23 1.60 -3.02
CA CYS A 47 3.20 0.29 -2.40
C CYS A 47 2.48 -0.71 -3.32
N GLU A 48 3.23 -1.71 -3.78
CA GLU A 48 2.75 -2.75 -4.69
C GLU A 48 3.35 -4.11 -4.33
N TYR A 49 2.73 -5.18 -4.81
CA TYR A 49 3.27 -6.52 -4.60
C TYR A 49 4.50 -6.77 -5.49
N THR A 50 5.59 -7.27 -4.91
CA THR A 50 6.87 -7.60 -5.56
C THR A 50 6.80 -8.68 -6.64
N SER A 51 5.64 -9.32 -6.79
CA SER A 51 5.39 -10.24 -7.91
C SER A 51 5.40 -9.54 -9.29
N SER A 52 5.14 -8.23 -9.35
CA SER A 52 5.17 -7.46 -10.60
C SER A 52 5.43 -5.96 -10.34
N PRO A 53 6.59 -5.59 -9.76
CA PRO A 53 6.89 -4.22 -9.39
C PRO A 53 7.15 -3.37 -10.63
N ASN A 54 6.65 -2.14 -10.65
CA ASN A 54 6.99 -1.15 -11.67
C ASN A 54 8.36 -0.51 -11.40
N GLY A 55 9.41 -1.32 -11.22
CA GLY A 55 10.77 -0.82 -10.94
C GLY A 55 11.48 -1.58 -9.82
N PHE A 56 12.21 -0.82 -8.99
CA PHE A 56 12.96 -1.37 -7.86
C PHE A 56 12.10 -1.39 -6.60
N SER A 57 12.10 -2.51 -5.87
CA SER A 57 11.31 -2.65 -4.65
C SER A 57 12.15 -2.38 -3.40
N CYS A 58 11.58 -1.63 -2.46
CA CYS A 58 12.19 -1.26 -1.20
C CYS A 58 11.37 -1.84 -0.04
N SER A 59 11.93 -2.85 0.62
CA SER A 59 11.34 -3.51 1.79
C SER A 59 11.16 -2.58 2.98
N GLY A 60 10.04 -2.70 3.71
CA GLY A 60 9.82 -2.01 4.99
C GLY A 60 9.33 -0.56 4.89
N TYR A 61 8.95 -0.11 3.70
CA TYR A 61 8.42 1.25 3.46
C TYR A 61 6.90 1.27 3.20
N CYS A 62 6.26 0.10 3.29
CA CYS A 62 4.83 -0.09 3.10
C CYS A 62 4.28 -0.93 4.25
N PRO A 63 3.08 -0.62 4.78
CA PRO A 63 2.41 -1.48 5.75
C PRO A 63 1.95 -2.76 5.06
N GLY A 64 1.91 -3.87 5.80
CA GLY A 64 1.44 -5.15 5.27
C GLY A 64 2.52 -6.22 5.20
N PRO A 65 2.33 -7.26 4.38
CA PRO A 65 3.24 -8.41 4.30
C PRO A 65 4.57 -8.05 3.62
N ASP A 66 5.58 -8.90 3.81
CA ASP A 66 6.93 -8.70 3.28
C ASP A 66 6.99 -8.57 1.75
N ASP A 67 6.01 -9.12 1.03
CA ASP A 67 5.93 -9.04 -0.42
C ASP A 67 5.18 -7.81 -0.94
N TYR A 68 4.70 -6.93 -0.05
CA TYR A 68 4.10 -5.64 -0.38
C TYR A 68 5.08 -4.51 -0.05
N GLU A 69 5.81 -4.08 -1.08
CA GLU A 69 6.97 -3.20 -0.93
C GLU A 69 6.79 -1.88 -1.67
N CYS A 70 7.61 -0.91 -1.31
CA CYS A 70 7.62 0.38 -1.99
C CYS A 70 8.35 0.26 -3.33
N CYS A 71 7.62 0.35 -4.43
CA CYS A 71 8.14 0.25 -5.79
C CYS A 71 8.44 1.64 -6.35
N VAL A 72 9.67 1.87 -6.80
CA VAL A 72 10.22 3.15 -7.30
C VAL A 72 10.90 3.03 -8.65
#